data_AF-A0A954RD76-F1
#
_entry.id   AF-A0A954RD76-F1
#
_cell.length_a   1.000
_cell.length_b   1.000
_cell.length_c   1.000
_cell.angle_alpha   90.00
_cell.angle_beta   90.00
_cell.angle_gamma   90.00
#
_symmetry.space_group_name_H-M   'P 1'
#
loop_
_entity.id
_entity.type
_entity.pdbx_description
1 polymer ?
#
loop_
_entity_poly.entity_id
_entity_poly.type
_entity_poly.pdbx_seq_one_letter_code
_entity_poly.pdbx_strand_id
1 'polypeptide(L)'
;MSKLPFASAALALATLVSSAPAQQVLPATPVAPLPSGSQIQPANTTQPVPGQRHEVRRVNADQQAGSSMTVTQLLAHKLQKANDAEIELAKLAQDRLKDDQLRQFAQMLIQDHQQFGQKLDQLTSVQPGDRAARIHANTNLNNNIDPNRATRGDTRQLDRQQDGTEQDRSTANPTFATEQPAVNSAVQRQIQTRDNQNQHGDHAAQHVFIPQELTNVMEKACDNSLQMTKDMLNQYQGDDFQMAFLGQQMVMHTMLLAELKAIASDGPTELQDLAAQASNTVESHLSKAKQLSKQFEDEQLSRTQR
;
A
#
# COMPACT_ATOMS: atom_id res chain seq x y z
N MET A 1 26.37 33.03 14.16
CA MET A 1 25.09 32.44 13.74
C MET A 1 25.32 31.73 12.41
N SER A 2 25.61 30.44 12.47
CA SER A 2 25.94 29.64 11.29
C SER A 2 24.66 29.33 10.52
N LYS A 3 24.58 29.81 9.28
CA LYS A 3 23.57 29.41 8.30
C LYS A 3 23.89 27.97 7.91
N LEU A 4 23.29 26.99 8.59
CA LEU A 4 23.26 25.63 8.08
C LEU A 4 22.26 25.63 6.91
N PRO A 5 22.68 25.32 5.67
CA PRO A 5 21.73 25.09 4.60
C PRO A 5 20.90 23.88 5.01
N PHE A 6 19.58 24.06 5.12
CA PHE A 6 18.62 22.96 5.18
C PHE A 6 18.72 22.19 3.86
N ALA A 7 19.69 21.29 3.80
CA ALA A 7 19.72 20.25 2.80
C ALA A 7 18.48 19.41 3.05
N SER A 8 17.55 19.46 2.10
CA SER A 8 16.39 18.58 2.04
C SER A 8 16.88 17.14 2.16
N ALA A 9 16.81 16.59 3.37
CA ALA A 9 16.94 15.15 3.59
C ALA A 9 15.63 14.51 3.09
N ALA A 10 15.44 14.51 1.77
CA ALA A 10 14.51 13.61 1.12
C ALA A 10 15.09 12.20 1.29
N LEU A 11 14.78 11.59 2.44
CA LEU A 11 15.10 10.19 2.68
C LEU A 11 14.16 9.38 1.78
N ALA A 12 14.61 9.16 0.55
CA ALA A 12 13.96 8.27 -0.40
C ALA A 12 14.14 6.82 0.08
N LEU A 13 13.28 6.39 0.99
CA LEU A 13 13.01 4.97 1.23
C LEU A 13 12.08 4.45 0.14
N ALA A 14 12.55 4.50 -1.11
CA ALA A 14 11.91 3.84 -2.23
C ALA A 14 12.97 2.99 -2.94
N THR A 15 12.63 1.70 -3.05
CA THR A 15 13.31 0.65 -3.81
C THR A 15 14.56 0.02 -3.17
N LEU A 16 14.37 -1.17 -2.59
CA LEU A 16 15.30 -2.27 -2.80
C LEU A 16 15.34 -2.57 -4.31
N VAL A 17 16.07 -1.75 -5.08
CA VAL A 17 16.70 -2.25 -6.30
C VAL A 17 17.77 -3.22 -5.80
N SER A 18 17.64 -4.49 -6.17
CA SER A 18 18.68 -5.48 -5.95
C SER A 18 19.90 -5.07 -6.79
N SER A 19 20.76 -4.20 -6.24
CA SER A 19 22.12 -4.06 -6.73
C SER A 19 22.89 -5.27 -6.21
N ALA A 20 23.25 -6.17 -7.12
CA ALA A 20 24.26 -7.17 -6.85
C ALA A 20 25.49 -6.48 -6.25
N PRO A 21 26.11 -6.99 -5.17
CA PRO A 21 27.30 -6.37 -4.63
C PRO A 21 28.40 -6.45 -5.69
N ALA A 22 28.80 -5.29 -6.21
CA ALA A 22 30.12 -5.16 -6.82
C ALA A 22 31.13 -5.59 -5.76
N GLN A 23 31.87 -6.66 -6.03
CA GLN A 23 32.93 -7.18 -5.19
C GLN A 23 33.95 -6.07 -4.89
N GLN A 24 33.83 -5.42 -3.74
CA GLN A 24 34.96 -4.76 -3.13
C GLN A 24 35.93 -5.85 -2.67
N VAL A 25 37.01 -5.99 -3.43
CA VAL A 25 38.18 -6.76 -3.04
C VAL A 25 38.78 -6.10 -1.80
N LEU A 26 38.50 -6.68 -0.63
CA LEU A 26 39.18 -6.33 0.62
C LEU A 26 40.60 -6.94 0.61
N PRO A 27 41.61 -6.22 1.15
CA PRO A 27 42.94 -6.77 1.34
C PRO A 27 42.93 -7.90 2.38
N ALA A 28 43.56 -9.02 2.01
CA ALA A 28 43.65 -10.24 2.79
C ALA A 28 44.30 -10.00 4.17
N THR A 29 43.60 -10.39 5.23
CA THR A 29 44.18 -10.59 6.56
C THR A 29 44.68 -12.04 6.69
N PRO A 30 45.85 -12.26 7.31
CA PRO A 30 46.38 -13.61 7.51
C PRO A 30 45.56 -14.38 8.54
N VAL A 31 45.05 -15.54 8.12
CA VAL A 31 44.30 -16.50 8.94
C VAL A 31 45.25 -17.24 9.87
N ALA A 32 44.95 -17.23 11.17
CA ALA A 32 45.62 -18.03 12.18
C ALA A 32 45.25 -19.53 12.06
N PRO A 33 46.17 -20.46 12.37
CA PRO A 33 45.96 -21.89 12.18
C PRO A 33 44.95 -22.50 13.18
N LEU A 34 44.08 -23.38 12.65
CA LEU A 34 43.14 -24.20 13.41
C LEU A 34 43.88 -25.23 14.32
N PRO A 35 43.36 -25.50 15.53
CA PRO A 35 43.72 -26.70 16.27
C PRO A 35 43.04 -27.94 15.67
N SER A 36 43.87 -28.93 15.36
CA SER A 36 43.47 -30.30 15.02
C SER A 36 43.18 -31.09 16.30
N GLY A 37 42.06 -31.82 16.33
CA GLY A 37 41.72 -32.78 17.39
C GLY A 37 40.33 -33.37 17.14
N SER A 38 40.25 -34.49 16.40
CA SER A 38 40.17 -35.86 16.96
C SER A 38 38.92 -36.13 17.81
N GLN A 39 37.89 -36.76 17.24
CA GLN A 39 37.51 -38.12 17.67
C GLN A 39 36.43 -38.71 16.76
N ILE A 40 36.78 -39.85 16.16
CA ILE A 40 35.91 -40.75 15.42
C ILE A 40 35.23 -41.64 16.47
N GLN A 41 33.89 -41.69 16.48
CA GLN A 41 33.14 -42.70 17.23
C GLN A 41 32.55 -43.75 16.28
N PRO A 42 32.58 -45.04 16.66
CA PRO A 42 32.29 -46.16 15.77
C PRO A 42 30.79 -46.41 15.56
N ALA A 43 30.54 -47.01 14.41
CA ALA A 43 29.24 -47.45 13.91
C ALA A 43 28.50 -48.38 14.89
N ASN A 44 27.22 -48.11 15.11
CA ASN A 44 26.28 -49.05 15.69
C ASN A 44 25.49 -49.70 14.55
N THR A 45 25.85 -50.94 14.23
CA THR A 45 25.24 -51.76 13.18
C THR A 45 24.05 -52.51 13.77
N THR A 46 22.85 -51.95 13.63
CA THR A 46 21.62 -52.68 14.00
C THR A 46 21.18 -53.56 12.83
N GLN A 47 21.18 -54.88 13.05
CA GLN A 47 20.72 -55.89 12.12
C GLN A 47 19.23 -55.71 11.77
N PRO A 48 18.82 -55.96 10.51
CA PRO A 48 17.41 -55.94 10.12
C PRO A 48 16.70 -57.23 10.56
N VAL A 49 15.66 -57.08 11.38
CA VAL A 49 14.71 -58.15 11.71
C VAL A 49 13.81 -58.39 10.50
N PRO A 50 13.79 -59.60 9.90
CA PRO A 50 12.86 -59.94 8.83
C PRO A 50 11.51 -60.31 9.44
N GLY A 51 10.44 -59.56 9.16
CA GLY A 51 9.08 -60.05 9.41
C GLY A 51 8.02 -59.07 9.91
N GLN A 52 8.28 -57.76 10.04
CA GLN A 52 7.20 -56.80 10.32
C GLN A 52 7.04 -55.81 9.16
N ARG A 53 6.08 -56.16 8.32
CA ARG A 53 5.77 -55.55 7.04
C ARG A 53 4.80 -54.38 7.28
N HIS A 54 5.29 -53.16 7.05
CA HIS A 54 4.54 -51.97 6.59
C HIS A 54 3.45 -51.41 7.52
N GLU A 55 3.79 -50.59 8.52
CA GLU A 55 2.80 -49.61 9.03
C GLU A 55 3.33 -48.37 9.79
N VAL A 56 4.64 -48.10 9.86
CA VAL A 56 5.18 -47.01 10.72
C VAL A 56 5.67 -45.77 9.96
N ARG A 57 5.11 -45.45 8.78
CA ARG A 57 5.56 -44.26 8.01
C ARG A 57 4.42 -43.50 7.33
N ARG A 58 3.39 -43.12 8.09
CA ARG A 58 2.33 -42.22 7.60
C ARG A 58 1.96 -41.06 8.54
N VAL A 59 2.72 -40.78 9.60
CA VAL A 59 2.30 -39.79 10.62
C VAL A 59 2.95 -38.40 10.52
N ASN A 60 3.89 -38.14 9.59
CA ASN A 60 4.59 -36.84 9.52
C ASN A 60 4.41 -36.04 8.21
N ALA A 61 3.55 -36.46 7.28
CA ALA A 61 3.33 -35.73 6.04
C ALA A 61 2.26 -34.61 6.14
N ASP A 62 1.37 -34.67 7.15
CA ASP A 62 0.25 -33.72 7.27
C ASP A 62 0.53 -32.51 8.16
N GLN A 63 1.64 -32.48 8.92
CA GLN A 63 1.98 -31.34 9.81
C GLN A 63 2.81 -30.24 9.14
N GLN A 64 3.21 -30.42 7.88
CA GLN A 64 3.91 -29.40 7.09
C GLN A 64 3.08 -28.83 5.94
N ALA A 65 1.76 -29.09 5.93
CA ALA A 65 0.82 -28.26 5.17
C ALA A 65 0.67 -26.90 5.87
N GLY A 66 1.77 -26.16 5.99
CA GLY A 66 1.75 -24.76 6.40
C GLY A 66 0.82 -24.02 5.45
N SER A 67 -0.18 -23.35 6.00
CA SER A 67 -1.19 -22.64 5.22
C SER A 67 -0.52 -21.59 4.34
N SER A 68 -0.27 -21.94 3.07
CA SER A 68 0.28 -21.03 2.10
C SER A 68 -0.71 -19.91 1.82
N MET A 69 -0.28 -18.68 2.03
CA MET A 69 -1.10 -17.50 1.85
C MET A 69 -1.42 -17.27 0.36
N THR A 70 -2.65 -16.86 0.04
CA THR A 70 -3.02 -16.43 -1.32
C THR A 70 -2.50 -15.01 -1.59
N VAL A 71 -2.45 -14.59 -2.86
CA VAL A 71 -2.11 -13.21 -3.23
C VAL A 71 -3.03 -12.19 -2.54
N THR A 72 -4.34 -12.45 -2.51
CA THR A 72 -5.32 -11.57 -1.85
C THR A 72 -5.05 -11.44 -0.35
N GLN A 73 -4.76 -12.55 0.33
CA GLN A 73 -4.42 -12.54 1.75
C GLN A 73 -3.09 -11.80 1.99
N LEU A 74 -2.10 -11.97 1.13
CA LEU A 74 -0.82 -11.27 1.24
C LEU A 74 -0.98 -9.75 1.09
N LEU A 75 -1.73 -9.29 0.09
CA LEU A 75 -2.00 -7.87 -0.11
C LEU A 75 -2.78 -7.28 1.06
N ALA A 76 -3.82 -7.97 1.54
CA ALA A 76 -4.57 -7.53 2.72
C ALA A 76 -3.67 -7.47 3.96
N HIS A 77 -2.84 -8.48 4.20
CA HIS A 77 -1.89 -8.49 5.31
C HIS A 77 -0.88 -7.33 5.22
N LYS A 78 -0.36 -7.04 4.02
CA LYS A 78 0.54 -5.90 3.80
C LYS A 78 -0.15 -4.57 4.08
N LEU A 79 -1.38 -4.36 3.59
CA LEU A 79 -2.16 -3.15 3.86
C LEU A 79 -2.44 -2.97 5.36
N GLN A 80 -2.73 -4.06 6.08
CA GLN A 80 -2.93 -4.03 7.52
C GLN A 80 -1.65 -3.59 8.25
N LYS A 81 -0.49 -4.16 7.90
CA LYS A 81 0.80 -3.78 8.50
C LYS A 81 1.15 -2.31 8.24
N ALA A 82 0.91 -1.80 7.02
CA ALA A 82 1.09 -0.38 6.72
C ALA A 82 0.15 0.51 7.54
N ASN A 83 -1.11 0.09 7.70
CA ASN A 83 -2.09 0.78 8.51
C ASN A 83 -1.70 0.86 10.00
N ASP A 84 -1.25 -0.25 10.58
CA ASP A 84 -0.82 -0.31 11.97
C ASP A 84 0.41 0.58 12.21
N ALA A 85 1.36 0.59 11.26
CA ALA A 85 2.52 1.46 11.31
C ALA A 85 2.14 2.94 11.31
N GLU A 86 1.20 3.37 10.46
CA GLU A 86 0.71 4.76 10.44
C GLU A 86 0.03 5.16 11.75
N ILE A 87 -0.78 4.27 12.34
CA ILE A 87 -1.40 4.51 13.65
C ILE A 87 -0.33 4.70 14.72
N GLU A 88 0.71 3.86 14.74
CA GLU A 88 1.78 3.95 15.72
C GLU A 88 2.59 5.24 15.58
N LEU A 89 2.93 5.63 14.35
CA LEU A 89 3.65 6.87 14.07
C LEU A 89 2.81 8.11 14.39
N ALA A 90 1.51 8.09 14.10
CA ALA A 90 0.61 9.19 14.45
C ALA A 90 0.43 9.33 15.97
N LYS A 91 0.38 8.22 16.73
CA LYS A 91 0.40 8.25 18.20
C LYS A 91 1.70 8.84 18.75
N LEU A 92 2.84 8.39 18.24
CA LEU A 92 4.14 8.96 18.59
C LEU A 92 4.19 10.47 18.32
N ALA A 93 3.62 10.92 17.21
CA ALA A 93 3.52 12.33 16.89
C ALA A 93 2.59 13.08 17.86
N GLN A 94 1.41 12.53 18.17
CA GLN A 94 0.45 13.16 19.08
C GLN A 94 1.07 13.53 20.44
N ASP A 95 1.95 12.68 20.97
CA ASP A 95 2.65 12.91 22.24
C ASP A 95 3.73 14.03 22.17
N ARG A 96 4.22 14.33 20.96
CA ARG A 96 5.40 15.20 20.76
C ARG A 96 5.09 16.52 20.06
N LEU A 97 3.96 16.59 19.35
CA LEU A 97 3.51 17.76 18.60
C LEU A 97 3.05 18.88 19.53
N LYS A 98 3.59 20.09 19.32
CA LYS A 98 3.22 21.28 20.10
C LYS A 98 2.09 22.06 19.46
N ASP A 99 1.98 22.01 18.14
CA ASP A 99 0.92 22.68 17.39
C ASP A 99 -0.40 21.92 17.40
N ASP A 100 -1.48 22.67 17.63
CA ASP A 100 -2.84 22.14 17.77
C ASP A 100 -3.36 21.57 16.45
N GLN A 101 -3.05 22.20 15.32
CA GLN A 101 -3.51 21.73 13.99
C GLN A 101 -2.80 20.43 13.61
N LEU A 102 -1.52 20.29 13.94
CA LEU A 102 -0.80 19.04 13.74
C LEU A 102 -1.29 17.94 14.67
N ARG A 103 -1.60 18.22 15.93
CA ARG A 103 -2.21 17.21 16.82
C ARG A 103 -3.58 16.76 16.30
N GLN A 104 -4.39 17.68 15.78
CA GLN A 104 -5.67 17.33 15.14
C GLN A 104 -5.46 16.47 13.89
N PHE A 105 -4.45 16.78 13.09
CA PHE A 105 -4.09 15.97 11.93
C PHE A 105 -3.64 14.56 12.33
N ALA A 106 -2.76 14.41 13.31
CA ALA A 106 -2.37 13.09 13.83
C ALA A 106 -3.58 12.30 14.38
N GLN A 107 -4.50 12.97 15.09
CA GLN A 107 -5.71 12.34 15.58
C GLN A 107 -6.65 11.87 14.45
N MET A 108 -6.76 12.65 13.37
CA MET A 108 -7.49 12.27 12.15
C MET A 108 -6.89 11.02 11.52
N LEU A 109 -5.56 10.98 11.35
CA LEU A 109 -4.86 9.78 10.83
C LEU A 109 -5.20 8.55 11.67
N ILE A 110 -5.09 8.63 13.00
CA ILE A 110 -5.41 7.51 13.90
C ILE A 110 -6.84 7.01 13.67
N GLN A 111 -7.82 7.92 13.59
CA GLN A 111 -9.24 7.55 13.46
C GLN A 111 -9.53 6.90 12.11
N ASP A 112 -9.08 7.52 11.01
CA ASP A 112 -9.35 7.03 9.66
C ASP A 112 -8.64 5.69 9.40
N HIS A 113 -7.39 5.53 9.88
CA HIS A 113 -6.66 4.28 9.80
C HIS A 113 -7.27 3.17 10.68
N GLN A 114 -7.81 3.50 11.86
CA GLN A 114 -8.57 2.52 12.66
C GLN A 114 -9.82 2.03 11.93
N GLN A 115 -10.57 2.94 11.29
CA GLN A 115 -11.74 2.58 10.50
C GLN A 115 -11.36 1.73 9.28
N PHE A 116 -10.25 2.05 8.62
CA PHE A 116 -9.75 1.25 7.51
C PHE A 116 -9.38 -0.17 7.95
N GLY A 117 -8.64 -0.33 9.06
CA GLY A 117 -8.30 -1.64 9.62
C GLY A 117 -9.53 -2.50 9.90
N GLN A 118 -10.57 -1.92 10.50
CA GLN A 118 -11.84 -2.62 10.74
C GLN A 118 -12.51 -3.12 9.45
N LYS A 119 -12.49 -2.32 8.37
CA LYS A 119 -13.03 -2.73 7.07
C LYS A 119 -12.20 -3.86 6.45
N LEU A 120 -10.88 -3.81 6.61
CA LEU A 120 -9.96 -4.81 6.09
C LEU A 120 -10.10 -6.15 6.83
N ASP A 121 -10.27 -6.12 8.16
CA ASP A 121 -10.55 -7.29 8.99
C ASP A 121 -11.88 -7.97 8.59
N GLN A 122 -12.93 -7.17 8.34
CA GLN A 122 -14.21 -7.70 7.87
C GLN A 122 -14.08 -8.41 6.53
N LEU A 123 -13.23 -7.89 5.64
CA LEU A 123 -13.02 -8.45 4.31
C LEU A 123 -12.21 -9.75 4.33
N THR A 124 -11.29 -9.88 5.29
CA THR A 124 -10.40 -11.05 5.42
C THR A 124 -10.98 -12.16 6.31
N SER A 125 -11.89 -11.81 7.23
CA SER A 125 -12.55 -12.78 8.13
C SER A 125 -13.60 -13.65 7.44
N VAL A 126 -14.08 -13.27 6.25
CA VAL A 126 -15.04 -14.10 5.49
C VAL A 126 -14.30 -15.26 4.86
N GLN A 127 -14.53 -16.48 5.37
CA GLN A 127 -13.98 -17.70 4.79
C GLN A 127 -14.34 -17.78 3.30
N PRO A 128 -13.39 -18.18 2.42
CA PRO A 128 -13.63 -18.28 0.97
C PRO A 128 -14.88 -19.09 0.60
N GLY A 129 -15.21 -20.13 1.39
CA GLY A 129 -16.39 -20.97 1.18
C GLY A 129 -17.73 -20.27 1.37
N ASP A 130 -17.83 -19.34 2.33
CA ASP A 130 -19.08 -18.61 2.61
C ASP A 130 -19.30 -17.42 1.65
N ARG A 131 -18.24 -17.01 0.96
CA ARG A 131 -18.20 -15.81 0.13
C ARG A 131 -18.91 -16.00 -1.20
N ALA A 132 -18.72 -17.15 -1.84
CA ALA A 132 -19.44 -17.51 -3.06
C ALA A 132 -20.97 -17.53 -2.83
N ALA A 133 -21.41 -18.06 -1.68
CA ALA A 133 -22.83 -18.07 -1.31
C ALA A 133 -23.39 -16.65 -1.08
N ARG A 134 -22.61 -15.74 -0.49
CA ARG A 134 -23.04 -14.36 -0.21
C ARG A 134 -23.07 -13.44 -1.43
N ILE A 135 -22.12 -13.58 -2.37
CA ILE A 135 -22.14 -12.78 -3.61
C ILE A 135 -23.40 -13.11 -4.41
N HIS A 136 -23.77 -14.40 -4.54
CA HIS A 136 -25.02 -14.77 -5.19
C HIS A 136 -26.29 -14.26 -4.48
N ALA A 137 -26.27 -14.18 -3.14
CA ALA A 137 -27.40 -13.64 -2.39
C ALA A 137 -27.55 -12.11 -2.54
N ASN A 138 -26.44 -11.37 -2.65
CA ASN A 138 -26.47 -9.91 -2.70
C ASN A 138 -26.78 -9.36 -4.11
N THR A 139 -26.43 -10.08 -5.18
CA THR A 139 -26.82 -9.71 -6.56
C THR A 139 -28.32 -9.86 -6.81
N ASN A 140 -29.02 -10.69 -6.02
CA ASN A 140 -30.46 -10.92 -6.17
C ASN A 140 -31.35 -9.88 -5.44
N LEU A 141 -30.76 -9.03 -4.60
CA LEU A 141 -31.50 -7.98 -3.87
C LEU A 141 -31.53 -6.63 -4.61
N ASN A 142 -30.65 -6.41 -5.59
CA ASN A 142 -30.57 -5.13 -6.32
C ASN A 142 -31.45 -5.06 -7.58
N ASN A 143 -32.21 -6.11 -7.90
CA ASN A 143 -33.14 -6.15 -9.04
C ASN A 143 -34.61 -5.92 -8.67
N ASN A 144 -34.91 -5.50 -7.43
CA ASN A 144 -36.27 -5.15 -7.02
C ASN A 144 -36.47 -3.62 -6.93
N ILE A 145 -35.92 -2.89 -7.92
CA ILE A 145 -36.27 -1.48 -8.15
C ILE A 145 -37.61 -1.47 -8.89
N ASP A 146 -38.64 -1.13 -8.13
CA ASP A 146 -40.01 -0.89 -8.57
C ASP A 146 -40.05 0.12 -9.75
N PRO A 147 -40.49 -0.29 -10.96
CA PRO A 147 -40.55 0.59 -12.12
C PRO A 147 -41.70 1.63 -12.07
N ASN A 148 -42.48 1.71 -10.97
CA ASN A 148 -43.63 2.61 -10.90
C ASN A 148 -43.41 3.96 -10.18
N ARG A 149 -42.19 4.31 -9.77
CA ARG A 149 -41.93 5.60 -9.09
C ARG A 149 -41.59 6.74 -10.04
N ALA A 150 -42.47 7.00 -11.01
CA ALA A 150 -42.45 8.21 -11.82
C ALA A 150 -43.82 8.89 -11.78
N THR A 151 -43.95 9.96 -11.00
CA THR A 151 -44.73 11.20 -11.27
C THR A 151 -45.04 11.98 -9.97
N ARG A 152 -45.10 13.32 -10.09
CA ARG A 152 -45.22 14.40 -9.07
C ARG A 152 -43.88 14.84 -8.48
N GLY A 153 -43.28 15.97 -8.86
CA GLY A 153 -43.79 17.21 -9.43
C GLY A 153 -43.80 18.29 -8.35
N ASP A 154 -42.80 19.17 -8.34
CA ASP A 154 -42.95 20.50 -7.77
C ASP A 154 -41.96 21.48 -8.41
N THR A 155 -42.51 22.56 -8.95
CA THR A 155 -41.86 23.59 -9.75
C THR A 155 -42.03 24.92 -9.01
N ARG A 156 -40.92 25.51 -8.53
CA ARG A 156 -40.81 26.92 -8.16
C ARG A 156 -39.37 27.35 -8.49
N GLN A 157 -39.08 27.96 -9.64
CA GLN A 157 -39.40 29.33 -10.06
C GLN A 157 -39.03 30.38 -9.01
N LEU A 158 -37.79 30.86 -9.07
CA LEU A 158 -37.41 32.22 -8.69
C LEU A 158 -36.38 32.74 -9.70
N ASP A 159 -36.87 33.57 -10.61
CA ASP A 159 -36.13 34.61 -11.33
C ASP A 159 -35.58 35.63 -10.33
N ARG A 160 -34.30 36.03 -10.48
CA ARG A 160 -33.97 37.47 -10.49
C ARG A 160 -32.62 37.75 -11.15
N GLN A 161 -32.72 38.58 -12.19
CA GLN A 161 -31.69 39.25 -12.97
C GLN A 161 -30.82 40.23 -12.16
N GLN A 162 -29.55 40.37 -12.57
CA GLN A 162 -28.83 41.62 -12.95
C GLN A 162 -27.36 41.23 -13.19
N ASP A 163 -26.81 41.30 -14.41
CA ASP A 163 -26.34 42.52 -15.11
C ASP A 163 -25.33 43.28 -14.23
N GLY A 164 -24.06 43.54 -14.56
CA GLY A 164 -23.24 43.50 -15.77
C GLY A 164 -22.14 44.56 -15.54
N THR A 165 -20.87 44.30 -15.88
CA THR A 165 -19.89 45.26 -16.46
C THR A 165 -18.44 44.73 -16.46
N GLU A 166 -17.88 44.87 -17.66
CA GLU A 166 -16.51 44.80 -18.17
C GLU A 166 -15.39 45.33 -17.25
N GLN A 167 -14.19 44.71 -17.31
CA GLN A 167 -12.98 45.34 -17.89
C GLN A 167 -11.73 44.45 -17.79
N ASP A 168 -11.30 43.99 -18.97
CA ASP A 168 -9.95 44.16 -19.53
C ASP A 168 -8.72 44.20 -18.58
N ARG A 169 -7.87 43.15 -18.65
CA ARG A 169 -6.43 43.35 -18.85
C ARG A 169 -5.71 42.09 -19.31
N SER A 170 -5.31 42.16 -20.56
CA SER A 170 -4.23 41.43 -21.23
C SER A 170 -2.91 41.45 -20.43
N THR A 171 -2.26 40.29 -20.26
CA THR A 171 -0.79 40.16 -20.37
C THR A 171 -0.41 38.73 -20.79
N ALA A 172 0.53 38.67 -21.72
CA ALA A 172 0.95 37.53 -22.51
C ALA A 172 1.77 36.48 -21.74
N ASN A 173 1.76 35.24 -22.23
CA ASN A 173 2.96 34.40 -22.28
C ASN A 173 2.83 33.28 -23.34
N PRO A 174 3.97 32.75 -23.85
CA PRO A 174 4.11 32.34 -25.23
C PRO A 174 3.83 30.87 -25.50
N THR A 175 3.35 30.66 -26.72
CA THR A 175 3.16 29.38 -27.41
C THR A 175 4.50 28.69 -27.66
N PHE A 176 4.72 27.53 -27.05
CA PHE A 176 5.66 26.53 -27.55
C PHE A 176 4.96 25.70 -28.64
N ALA A 177 5.32 25.94 -29.89
CA ALA A 177 4.96 25.08 -31.01
C ALA A 177 5.81 23.80 -30.94
N THR A 178 5.16 22.64 -30.84
CA THR A 178 5.76 21.36 -31.21
C THR A 178 4.92 20.78 -32.33
N GLU A 179 5.51 20.75 -33.52
CA GLU A 179 4.99 20.12 -34.72
C GLU A 179 4.81 18.61 -34.48
N GLN A 180 3.63 18.11 -34.82
CA GLN A 180 3.34 16.68 -34.85
C GLN A 180 2.81 16.35 -36.26
N PRO A 181 3.47 15.47 -37.03
CA PRO A 181 3.00 15.14 -38.37
C PRO A 181 1.85 14.14 -38.29
N ALA A 182 0.76 14.49 -38.96
CA ALA A 182 -0.34 13.60 -39.28
C ALA A 182 0.10 12.56 -40.32
N VAL A 183 -0.16 11.27 -40.03
CA VAL A 183 -0.17 10.19 -41.02
C VAL A 183 -1.38 9.29 -40.83
N ASN A 184 -2.31 9.43 -41.76
CA ASN A 184 -3.13 8.42 -42.45
C ASN A 184 -3.84 7.30 -41.66
N SER A 185 -5.16 7.48 -41.56
CA SER A 185 -6.20 6.71 -42.27
C SER A 185 -5.99 5.21 -42.57
N ALA A 186 -6.89 4.43 -41.98
CA ALA A 186 -7.79 3.50 -42.68
C ALA A 186 -7.18 2.36 -43.51
N VAL A 187 -6.91 1.21 -42.87
CA VAL A 187 -7.09 -0.13 -43.44
C VAL A 187 -7.45 -1.10 -42.29
N GLN A 188 -8.24 -2.12 -42.60
CA GLN A 188 -8.57 -3.30 -41.77
C GLN A 188 -9.86 -3.27 -40.93
N ARG A 189 -10.99 -3.04 -41.60
CA ARG A 189 -12.17 -3.89 -41.36
C ARG A 189 -11.85 -5.31 -41.86
N GLN A 190 -12.49 -6.31 -41.24
CA GLN A 190 -12.76 -7.66 -41.76
C GLN A 190 -11.94 -8.83 -41.16
N ILE A 191 -12.25 -9.21 -39.92
CA ILE A 191 -12.31 -10.62 -39.47
C ILE A 191 -13.58 -10.73 -38.62
N GLN A 192 -14.70 -11.13 -39.23
CA GLN A 192 -15.32 -12.44 -39.04
C GLN A 192 -15.65 -12.76 -37.58
N THR A 193 -16.90 -12.44 -37.24
CA THR A 193 -17.82 -13.28 -36.48
C THR A 193 -17.44 -14.77 -36.53
N ARG A 194 -17.01 -15.32 -35.40
CA ARG A 194 -16.98 -16.76 -35.19
C ARG A 194 -17.67 -17.04 -33.86
N ASP A 195 -18.90 -17.50 -33.98
CA ASP A 195 -19.65 -18.19 -32.95
C ASP A 195 -18.76 -19.26 -32.31
N ASN A 196 -18.44 -19.10 -31.03
CA ASN A 196 -17.85 -20.14 -30.21
C ASN A 196 -18.62 -20.24 -28.90
N GLN A 197 -19.90 -20.63 -29.04
CA GLN A 197 -20.65 -21.26 -27.97
C GLN A 197 -20.00 -22.62 -27.65
N ASN A 198 -19.97 -22.96 -26.35
CA ASN A 198 -19.67 -24.28 -25.77
C ASN A 198 -18.21 -24.68 -25.51
N GLN A 199 -17.50 -23.91 -24.69
CA GLN A 199 -16.60 -24.48 -23.68
C GLN A 199 -16.77 -23.76 -22.34
N HIS A 200 -17.88 -24.03 -21.63
CA HIS A 200 -17.92 -23.87 -20.17
C HIS A 200 -17.09 -25.00 -19.56
N GLY A 201 -15.77 -24.89 -19.67
CA GLY A 201 -14.86 -25.66 -18.83
C GLY A 201 -14.84 -24.98 -17.47
N ASP A 202 -15.16 -25.72 -16.42
CA ASP A 202 -14.89 -25.35 -15.03
C ASP A 202 -13.38 -25.04 -14.89
N HIS A 203 -13.00 -23.79 -15.17
CA HIS A 203 -11.70 -23.26 -14.82
C HIS A 203 -11.71 -23.04 -13.31
N ALA A 204 -11.56 -24.13 -12.57
CA ALA A 204 -11.19 -24.08 -11.17
C ALA A 204 -9.96 -23.16 -11.08
N ALA A 205 -10.18 -21.95 -10.56
CA ALA A 205 -9.16 -20.92 -10.49
C ALA A 205 -7.94 -21.51 -9.78
N GLN A 206 -6.83 -21.65 -10.51
CA GLN A 206 -5.57 -22.09 -9.91
C GLN A 206 -5.13 -20.97 -8.97
N HIS A 207 -5.40 -21.15 -7.67
CA HIS A 207 -4.93 -20.22 -6.66
C HIS A 207 -3.40 -20.26 -6.65
N VAL A 208 -2.79 -19.14 -7.04
CA VAL A 208 -1.35 -18.95 -6.93
C VAL A 208 -1.04 -18.78 -5.44
N PHE A 209 -0.29 -19.75 -4.91
CA PHE A 209 0.16 -19.74 -3.53
C PHE A 209 1.51 -19.05 -3.40
N ILE A 210 1.65 -18.23 -2.36
CA ILE A 210 2.89 -17.51 -2.06
C ILE A 210 3.75 -18.36 -1.11
N PRO A 211 5.05 -18.55 -1.40
CA PRO A 211 5.97 -19.21 -0.47
C PRO A 211 6.02 -18.51 0.88
N GLN A 212 5.99 -19.27 1.98
CA GLN A 212 5.96 -18.74 3.34
C GLN A 212 7.19 -17.86 3.65
N GLU A 213 8.34 -18.19 3.07
CA GLU A 213 9.57 -17.42 3.22
C GLU A 213 9.40 -15.99 2.73
N LEU A 214 8.66 -15.77 1.63
CA LEU A 214 8.41 -14.44 1.09
C LEU A 214 7.50 -13.63 2.02
N THR A 215 6.44 -14.25 2.56
CA THR A 215 5.57 -13.63 3.56
C THR A 215 6.35 -13.19 4.79
N ASN A 216 7.25 -14.04 5.30
CA ASN A 216 8.10 -13.74 6.45
C ASN A 216 9.07 -12.58 6.18
N VAL A 217 9.64 -12.50 4.96
CA VAL A 217 10.52 -11.39 4.56
C VAL A 217 9.75 -10.08 4.48
N MET A 218 8.54 -10.10 3.91
CA MET A 218 7.69 -8.91 3.83
C MET A 218 7.28 -8.40 5.21
N GLU A 219 6.89 -9.29 6.12
CA GLU A 219 6.55 -8.92 7.49
C GLU A 219 7.72 -8.24 8.20
N LYS A 220 8.91 -8.86 8.16
CA LYS A 220 10.12 -8.27 8.74
C LYS A 220 10.48 -6.93 8.11
N ALA A 221 10.26 -6.77 6.80
CA ALA A 221 10.52 -5.51 6.13
C ALA A 221 9.58 -4.39 6.62
N CYS A 222 8.30 -4.68 6.83
CA CYS A 222 7.35 -3.73 7.42
C CYS A 222 7.77 -3.35 8.85
N ASP A 223 8.09 -4.32 9.69
CA ASP A 223 8.50 -4.08 11.08
C ASP A 223 9.79 -3.26 11.16
N ASN A 224 10.79 -3.60 10.32
CA ASN A 224 12.05 -2.84 10.22
C ASN A 224 11.80 -1.40 9.73
N SER A 225 10.94 -1.21 8.74
CA SER A 225 10.62 0.13 8.20
C SER A 225 9.95 1.01 9.25
N LEU A 226 9.05 0.44 10.06
CA LEU A 226 8.43 1.14 11.17
C LEU A 226 9.48 1.53 12.22
N GLN A 227 10.32 0.59 12.64
CA GLN A 227 11.36 0.85 13.63
C GLN A 227 12.36 1.93 13.15
N MET A 228 12.83 1.84 11.92
CA MET A 228 13.73 2.84 11.33
C MET A 228 13.08 4.23 11.26
N THR A 229 11.80 4.30 10.92
CA THR A 229 11.07 5.58 10.90
C THR A 229 10.95 6.17 12.32
N LYS A 230 10.67 5.34 13.33
CA LYS A 230 10.63 5.79 14.73
C LYS A 230 11.99 6.30 15.19
N ASP A 231 13.07 5.57 14.89
CA ASP A 231 14.44 5.95 15.24
C ASP A 231 14.86 7.26 14.56
N MET A 232 14.44 7.47 13.31
CA MET A 232 14.65 8.71 12.58
C MET A 232 13.86 9.87 13.21
N LEU A 233 12.56 9.72 13.46
CA LEU A 233 11.73 10.75 14.09
C LEU A 233 12.17 11.10 15.52
N ASN A 234 12.75 10.15 16.26
CA ASN A 234 13.31 10.39 17.59
C ASN A 234 14.53 11.31 17.60
N GLN A 235 15.20 11.51 16.46
CA GLN A 235 16.34 12.42 16.34
C GLN A 235 15.94 13.90 16.24
N TYR A 236 14.68 14.18 15.90
CA TYR A 236 14.16 15.54 15.74
C TYR A 236 13.40 16.00 16.98
N GLN A 237 13.37 17.30 17.26
CA GLN A 237 12.62 17.89 18.36
C GLN A 237 11.97 19.22 17.95
N GLY A 238 10.92 19.64 18.66
CA GLY A 238 10.28 20.94 18.44
C GLY A 238 9.79 21.15 17.00
N ASP A 239 10.18 22.26 16.39
CA ASP A 239 9.79 22.63 15.02
C ASP A 239 10.37 21.67 13.97
N ASP A 240 11.58 21.14 14.19
CA ASP A 240 12.19 20.15 13.29
C ASP A 240 11.42 18.82 13.31
N PHE A 241 10.92 18.40 14.48
CA PHE A 241 10.10 17.18 14.59
C PHE A 241 8.79 17.31 13.80
N GLN A 242 8.14 18.46 13.90
CA GLN A 242 6.89 18.76 13.21
C GLN A 242 7.07 18.66 11.69
N MET A 243 8.15 19.24 11.17
CA MET A 243 8.48 19.17 9.74
C MET A 243 8.91 17.76 9.30
N ALA A 244 9.69 17.04 10.11
CA ALA A 244 10.08 15.66 9.82
C ALA A 244 8.87 14.73 9.76
N PHE A 245 7.92 14.87 10.70
CA PHE A 245 6.66 14.13 10.70
C PHE A 245 5.84 14.40 9.44
N LEU A 246 5.62 15.68 9.08
CA LEU A 246 4.89 16.03 7.86
C LEU A 246 5.55 15.51 6.60
N GLY A 247 6.88 15.64 6.49
CA GLY A 247 7.65 15.12 5.36
C GLY A 247 7.50 13.60 5.22
N GLN A 248 7.61 12.88 6.33
CA GLN A 248 7.41 11.42 6.35
C GLN A 248 5.99 11.05 5.90
N GLN A 249 4.96 11.73 6.42
CA GLN A 249 3.57 11.47 6.05
C GLN A 249 3.34 11.68 4.55
N MET A 250 3.92 12.72 3.95
CA MET A 250 3.83 12.96 2.51
C MET A 250 4.44 11.83 1.67
N VAL A 251 5.61 11.31 2.07
CA VAL A 251 6.28 10.21 1.36
C VAL A 251 5.47 8.91 1.47
N MET A 252 5.09 8.51 2.69
CA MET A 252 4.36 7.26 2.90
C MET A 252 3.00 7.27 2.19
N HIS A 253 2.25 8.37 2.28
CA HIS A 253 0.96 8.48 1.60
C HIS A 253 1.08 8.50 0.08
N THR A 254 2.17 9.06 -0.47
CA THR A 254 2.41 9.02 -1.93
C THR A 254 2.64 7.58 -2.40
N MET A 255 3.43 6.80 -1.66
CA MET A 255 3.70 5.40 -1.98
C MET A 255 2.46 4.52 -1.79
N LEU A 256 1.74 4.69 -0.68
CA LEU A 256 0.51 3.96 -0.40
C LEU A 256 -0.57 4.27 -1.45
N LEU A 257 -0.69 5.52 -1.90
CA LEU A 257 -1.63 5.89 -2.94
C LEU A 257 -1.34 5.19 -4.27
N ALA A 258 -0.07 5.08 -4.66
CA ALA A 258 0.32 4.35 -5.87
C ALA A 258 -0.03 2.85 -5.76
N GLU A 259 0.21 2.25 -4.59
CA GLU A 259 -0.17 0.86 -4.33
C GLU A 259 -1.68 0.65 -4.35
N LEU A 260 -2.45 1.50 -3.66
CA LEU A 260 -3.91 1.40 -3.62
C LEU A 260 -4.52 1.57 -5.01
N LYS A 261 -3.97 2.47 -5.84
CA LYS A 261 -4.43 2.62 -7.24
C LYS A 261 -4.17 1.37 -8.08
N ALA A 262 -3.00 0.74 -7.92
CA ALA A 262 -2.69 -0.52 -8.59
C ALA A 262 -3.61 -1.66 -8.12
N ILE A 263 -3.91 -1.73 -6.82
CA ILE A 263 -4.86 -2.72 -6.28
C ILE A 263 -6.27 -2.45 -6.82
N ALA A 264 -6.69 -1.20 -6.91
CA ALA A 264 -8.00 -0.82 -7.42
C ALA A 264 -8.18 -1.13 -8.92
N SER A 265 -7.11 -1.00 -9.74
CA SER A 265 -7.18 -1.29 -11.18
C SER A 265 -6.97 -2.76 -11.52
N ASP A 266 -5.93 -3.37 -10.97
CA ASP A 266 -5.39 -4.66 -11.42
C ASP A 266 -5.32 -5.70 -10.29
N GLY A 267 -5.67 -5.32 -9.06
CA GLY A 267 -5.64 -6.20 -7.91
C GLY A 267 -6.81 -7.18 -7.84
N PRO A 268 -6.81 -8.08 -6.84
CA PRO A 268 -7.92 -9.01 -6.60
C PRO A 268 -9.25 -8.26 -6.46
N THR A 269 -10.28 -8.74 -7.15
CA THR A 269 -11.62 -8.10 -7.18
C THR A 269 -12.17 -7.84 -5.77
N GLU A 270 -11.85 -8.70 -4.82
CA GLU A 270 -12.28 -8.55 -3.43
C GLU A 270 -11.73 -7.30 -2.74
N LEU A 271 -10.57 -6.80 -3.19
CA LEU A 271 -9.88 -5.64 -2.60
C LEU A 271 -10.12 -4.34 -3.36
N GLN A 272 -10.60 -4.40 -4.61
CA GLN A 272 -10.67 -3.24 -5.49
C GLN A 272 -11.53 -2.11 -4.90
N ASP A 273 -12.75 -2.41 -4.45
CA ASP A 273 -13.66 -1.42 -3.87
C ASP A 273 -13.09 -0.78 -2.59
N LEU A 274 -12.44 -1.59 -1.75
CA LEU A 274 -11.82 -1.11 -0.51
C LEU A 274 -10.61 -0.23 -0.83
N ALA A 275 -9.78 -0.62 -1.81
CA ALA A 275 -8.62 0.14 -2.23
C ALA A 275 -8.99 1.49 -2.89
N ALA A 276 -10.06 1.53 -3.68
CA ALA A 276 -10.59 2.76 -4.25
C ALA A 276 -11.07 3.73 -3.16
N GLN A 277 -11.82 3.22 -2.16
CA GLN A 277 -12.24 4.04 -1.01
C GLN A 277 -11.05 4.57 -0.21
N ALA A 278 -10.09 3.69 0.10
CA ALA A 278 -8.89 4.07 0.85
C ALA A 278 -8.05 5.11 0.11
N SER A 279 -7.96 5.02 -1.23
CA SER A 279 -7.24 5.98 -2.06
C SER A 279 -7.76 7.41 -1.85
N ASN A 280 -9.08 7.61 -1.80
CA ASN A 280 -9.68 8.92 -1.57
C ASN A 280 -9.31 9.50 -0.19
N THR A 281 -9.30 8.65 0.84
CA THR A 281 -8.90 9.05 2.19
C THR A 281 -7.41 9.44 2.22
N VAL A 282 -6.54 8.62 1.64
CA VAL A 282 -5.08 8.88 1.56
C VAL A 282 -4.79 10.15 0.76
N GLU A 283 -5.54 10.45 -0.31
CA GLU A 283 -5.42 11.71 -1.05
C GLU A 283 -5.78 12.93 -0.20
N SER A 284 -6.84 12.83 0.61
CA SER A 284 -7.23 13.87 1.57
C SER A 284 -6.13 14.13 2.60
N HIS A 285 -5.59 13.06 3.20
CA HIS A 285 -4.48 13.15 4.16
C HIS A 285 -3.23 13.77 3.55
N LEU A 286 -2.83 13.34 2.35
CA LEU A 286 -1.69 13.89 1.62
C LEU A 286 -1.86 15.39 1.31
N SER A 287 -3.06 15.79 0.88
CA SER A 287 -3.39 17.20 0.66
C SER A 287 -3.27 18.01 1.95
N LYS A 288 -3.80 17.48 3.06
CA LYS A 288 -3.74 18.14 4.37
C LYS A 288 -2.30 18.26 4.87
N ALA A 289 -1.47 17.23 4.74
CA ALA A 289 -0.06 17.26 5.11
C ALA A 289 0.71 18.33 4.33
N LYS A 290 0.49 18.44 3.01
CA LYS A 290 1.07 19.48 2.16
C LYS A 290 0.66 20.89 2.61
N GLN A 291 -0.62 21.08 2.92
CA GLN A 291 -1.14 22.36 3.40
C GLN A 291 -0.46 22.76 4.72
N LEU A 292 -0.41 21.84 5.69
CA LEU A 292 0.18 22.10 7.01
C LEU A 292 1.69 22.38 6.90
N SER A 293 2.40 21.63 6.04
CA SER A 293 3.84 21.85 5.81
C SER A 293 4.11 23.26 5.29
N LYS A 294 3.30 23.74 4.34
CA LYS A 294 3.43 25.10 3.80
C LYS A 294 3.14 26.16 4.87
N GLN A 295 2.08 25.98 5.65
CA GLN A 295 1.71 26.91 6.73
C GLN A 295 2.84 27.02 7.76
N PHE A 296 3.45 25.90 8.14
CA PHE A 296 4.57 25.86 9.06
C PHE A 296 5.81 26.57 8.53
N GLU A 297 6.14 26.38 7.25
CA GLU A 297 7.25 27.07 6.60
C GLU A 297 7.05 28.60 6.61
N ASP A 298 5.85 29.05 6.22
CA ASP A 298 5.48 30.48 6.20
C ASP A 298 5.58 31.10 7.61
N GLU A 299 5.17 30.38 8.65
CA GLU A 299 5.30 30.81 10.05
C GLU A 299 6.75 30.90 10.52
N GLN A 300 7.59 29.93 10.19
CA GLN A 300 9.01 29.96 10.55
C GLN A 300 9.74 31.13 9.89
N LEU A 301 9.44 31.41 8.62
CA LEU A 301 9.96 32.58 7.91
C LEU A 301 9.53 33.88 8.60
N SER A 302 8.26 33.96 9.00
CA SER A 302 7.72 35.13 9.71
C SER A 302 8.37 35.35 11.08
N ARG A 303 8.73 34.28 11.81
CA ARG A 303 9.45 34.38 13.09
C ARG A 303 10.90 34.83 12.92
N THR A 304 11.56 34.41 11.85
CA THR A 304 12.98 34.73 11.58
C THR A 304 13.18 36.18 11.15
N GLN A 305 12.13 36.84 10.64
CA GLN A 305 12.18 38.24 10.20
C GLN A 305 11.90 39.26 11.31
N ARG A 306 11.46 38.82 12.50
CA ARG A 306 11.18 39.69 13.65
C ARG A 306 12.40 39.80 14.56
#